data_AF-A0A1A8K8F6-F1
#
_entry.id   AF-A0A1A8K8F6-F1
#
_cell.length_a   1.000
_cell.length_b   1.000
_cell.length_c   1.000
_cell.angle_alpha   90.00
_cell.angle_beta   90.00
_cell.angle_gamma   90.00
#
_symmetry.space_group_name_H-M   'P 1'
#
loop_
_entity.id
_entity.type
_entity.pdbx_description
1 polymer ?
#
loop_
_entity_poly.entity_id
_entity_poly.type
_entity_poly.pdbx_seq_one_letter_code
_entity_poly.pdbx_strand_id
1 'polypeptide(L)'
;MEAFLQSNNVICGICMEKVYEKENTKDHMFGILPNCNHPFCLQCITTWRKTKDFRPEVVRSCPQCRVRSAFYVPSKYWVEGQAKQSLIDSFKKKFSKKRCCFYDRCGYCPFKTECLYQHIGSFNHVFSYFSEDDDDEDGVDLLGFFLAMTLLGGEDSDDDMPVYIAEDD
;
A
#
# COMPACT_ATOMS: atom_id res chain seq x y z
N MET A 1 -25.47 -10.74 -7.94
CA MET A 1 -25.34 -11.51 -9.20
C MET A 1 -24.65 -10.70 -10.30
N GLU A 2 -25.00 -9.42 -10.45
CA GLU A 2 -24.44 -8.52 -11.47
C GLU A 2 -22.91 -8.31 -11.36
N ALA A 3 -22.39 -8.04 -10.16
CA ALA A 3 -20.94 -7.87 -9.95
C ALA A 3 -20.12 -9.14 -10.31
N PHE A 4 -20.65 -10.34 -10.06
CA PHE A 4 -19.99 -11.59 -10.46
C PHE A 4 -19.92 -11.74 -11.99
N LEU A 5 -21.05 -11.48 -12.67
CA LEU A 5 -21.12 -11.54 -14.14
C LEU A 5 -20.19 -10.51 -14.79
N GLN A 6 -20.11 -9.29 -14.24
CA GLN A 6 -19.20 -8.26 -14.72
C GLN A 6 -17.73 -8.66 -14.55
N SER A 7 -17.42 -9.43 -13.51
CA SER A 7 -16.03 -9.78 -13.18
C SER A 7 -15.48 -10.96 -13.98
N ASN A 8 -16.33 -11.89 -14.45
CA ASN A 8 -15.90 -13.13 -15.12
C ASN A 8 -15.01 -12.91 -16.35
N ASN A 9 -15.20 -11.79 -17.06
CA ASN A 9 -14.47 -11.51 -18.30
C ASN A 9 -13.40 -10.43 -18.14
N VAL A 10 -13.08 -10.02 -16.91
CA VAL A 10 -12.09 -8.96 -16.66
C VAL A 10 -10.68 -9.51 -16.81
N ILE A 11 -9.93 -8.86 -17.71
CA ILE A 11 -8.54 -9.21 -18.04
C ILE A 11 -7.59 -8.32 -17.23
N CYS A 12 -6.56 -8.90 -16.65
CA CYS A 12 -5.52 -8.16 -15.95
C CYS A 12 -4.62 -7.39 -16.94
N GLY A 13 -4.44 -6.09 -16.74
CA GLY A 13 -3.60 -5.23 -17.59
C GLY A 13 -2.08 -5.42 -17.42
N ILE A 14 -1.63 -6.36 -16.58
CA ILE A 14 -0.21 -6.74 -16.44
C ILE A 14 0.05 -8.09 -17.11
N CYS A 15 -0.63 -9.16 -16.67
CA CYS A 15 -0.39 -10.51 -17.19
C CYS A 15 -1.24 -10.87 -18.42
N MET A 16 -2.21 -10.02 -18.79
CA MET A 16 -3.11 -10.22 -19.94
C MET A 16 -3.99 -11.48 -19.86
N GLU A 17 -4.13 -12.06 -18.67
CA GLU A 17 -5.02 -13.20 -18.39
C GLU A 17 -6.34 -12.73 -17.77
N LYS A 18 -7.42 -13.48 -17.99
CA LYS A 18 -8.67 -13.31 -17.23
C LYS A 18 -8.48 -13.76 -15.80
N VAL A 19 -8.84 -12.91 -14.85
CA VAL A 19 -8.55 -13.16 -13.42
C VAL A 19 -9.26 -14.41 -12.89
N TYR A 20 -10.49 -14.68 -13.35
CA TYR A 20 -11.27 -15.87 -12.96
C TYR A 20 -10.95 -17.14 -13.73
N GLU A 21 -10.15 -17.07 -14.80
CA GLU A 21 -9.71 -18.26 -15.53
C GLU A 21 -8.34 -18.78 -15.03
N LYS A 22 -7.77 -18.14 -14.00
CA LYS A 22 -6.55 -18.62 -13.35
C LYS A 22 -6.77 -20.00 -12.72
N GLU A 23 -5.76 -20.85 -12.78
CA GLU A 23 -5.81 -22.23 -12.28
C GLU A 23 -6.14 -22.29 -10.78
N ASN A 24 -5.57 -21.37 -9.99
CA ASN A 24 -5.80 -21.31 -8.56
C ASN A 24 -6.93 -20.33 -8.21
N THR A 25 -7.96 -20.82 -7.53
CA THR A 25 -9.10 -20.03 -7.06
C THR A 25 -8.71 -18.95 -6.06
N LYS A 26 -7.60 -19.11 -5.33
CA LYS A 26 -7.06 -18.07 -4.45
C LYS A 26 -6.58 -16.84 -5.21
N ASP A 27 -6.29 -16.99 -6.50
CA ASP A 27 -5.80 -15.92 -7.35
C ASP A 27 -6.94 -15.19 -8.08
N HIS A 28 -8.19 -15.62 -7.86
CA HIS A 28 -9.42 -14.97 -8.35
C HIS A 28 -9.74 -13.73 -7.51
N MET A 29 -8.78 -12.82 -7.42
CA MET A 29 -8.89 -11.57 -6.70
C MET A 29 -8.32 -10.43 -7.54
N PHE A 30 -8.96 -9.28 -7.42
CA PHE A 30 -8.58 -8.03 -8.07
C PHE A 30 -7.87 -7.11 -7.10
N GLY A 31 -6.90 -6.37 -7.64
CA GLY A 31 -6.35 -5.18 -6.99
C GLY A 31 -6.99 -3.92 -7.54
N ILE A 32 -7.95 -3.34 -6.80
CA ILE A 32 -8.67 -2.14 -7.22
C ILE A 32 -7.85 -0.89 -6.90
N LEU A 33 -7.51 -0.12 -7.92
CA LEU A 33 -6.85 1.19 -7.74
C LEU A 33 -7.90 2.29 -7.52
N PRO A 34 -7.77 3.16 -6.49
CA PRO A 34 -8.72 4.25 -6.25
C PRO A 34 -8.87 5.22 -7.42
N ASN A 35 -7.77 5.59 -8.08
CA ASN A 35 -7.74 6.75 -8.97
C ASN A 35 -7.90 6.42 -10.47
N CYS A 36 -8.11 5.15 -10.84
CA CYS A 36 -8.39 4.75 -12.23
C CYS A 36 -9.15 3.41 -12.29
N ASN A 37 -9.76 3.07 -13.41
CA ASN A 37 -10.49 1.81 -13.61
C ASN A 37 -9.68 0.77 -14.41
N HIS A 38 -8.35 0.77 -14.24
CA HIS A 38 -7.50 -0.23 -14.86
C HIS A 38 -7.50 -1.52 -14.04
N PRO A 39 -7.87 -2.67 -14.63
CA PRO A 39 -7.99 -3.94 -13.92
C PRO A 39 -6.66 -4.66 -13.74
N PHE A 40 -6.40 -5.15 -12.52
CA PHE A 40 -5.22 -5.96 -12.22
C PHE A 40 -5.58 -7.14 -11.34
N CYS A 41 -4.94 -8.28 -11.60
CA CYS A 41 -4.94 -9.40 -10.67
C CYS A 41 -4.22 -9.00 -9.37
N LEU A 42 -4.66 -9.53 -8.22
CA LEU A 42 -4.11 -9.15 -6.92
C LEU A 42 -2.60 -9.44 -6.85
N GLN A 43 -2.17 -10.60 -7.32
CA GLN A 43 -0.75 -10.97 -7.35
C GLN A 43 0.07 -9.97 -8.18
N CYS A 44 -0.42 -9.64 -9.37
CA CYS A 44 0.23 -8.77 -10.34
C CYS A 44 0.48 -7.38 -9.75
N ILE A 45 -0.57 -6.75 -9.17
CA ILE A 45 -0.40 -5.43 -8.55
C ILE A 45 0.47 -5.52 -7.30
N THR A 46 0.39 -6.61 -6.53
CA THR A 46 1.22 -6.79 -5.33
C THR A 46 2.70 -6.84 -5.71
N THR A 47 3.05 -7.60 -6.76
CA THR A 47 4.41 -7.66 -7.29
C THR A 47 4.88 -6.30 -7.79
N TRP A 48 4.06 -5.59 -8.57
CA TRP A 48 4.36 -4.23 -9.04
C TRP A 48 4.71 -3.27 -7.90
N ARG A 49 3.94 -3.31 -6.79
CA ARG A 49 4.17 -2.46 -5.62
C ARG A 49 5.44 -2.83 -4.83
N LYS A 50 5.91 -4.07 -4.93
CA LYS A 50 7.09 -4.60 -4.22
C LYS A 50 8.40 -4.44 -5.00
N THR A 51 8.35 -4.14 -6.29
CA THR A 51 9.55 -3.94 -7.12
C THR A 51 10.41 -2.78 -6.59
N LYS A 52 11.69 -3.05 -6.30
CA LYS A 52 12.64 -2.05 -5.77
C LYS A 52 13.47 -1.35 -6.85
N ASP A 53 13.44 -1.87 -8.07
CA ASP A 53 14.21 -1.33 -9.21
C ASP A 53 13.72 0.04 -9.68
N PHE A 54 12.54 0.45 -9.22
CA PHE A 54 11.92 1.70 -9.58
C PHE A 54 11.71 2.61 -8.39
N ARG A 55 11.73 3.92 -8.65
CA ARG A 55 11.44 4.94 -7.64
C ARG A 55 10.02 4.74 -7.05
N PRO A 56 9.79 5.11 -5.78
CA PRO A 56 8.48 4.98 -5.13
C PRO A 56 7.34 5.59 -5.93
N GLU A 57 7.57 6.69 -6.65
CA GLU A 57 6.54 7.35 -7.46
C GLU A 57 6.03 6.46 -8.61
N VAL A 58 6.92 5.66 -9.20
CA VAL A 58 6.60 4.78 -10.33
C VAL A 58 5.80 3.58 -9.86
N VAL A 59 6.29 2.87 -8.83
CA VAL A 59 5.55 1.73 -8.24
C VAL A 59 4.27 2.20 -7.56
N ARG A 60 4.20 3.45 -7.09
CA ARG A 60 2.98 4.07 -6.57
C ARG A 60 2.00 4.52 -7.66
N SER A 61 2.27 4.29 -8.92
CA SER A 61 1.40 4.66 -10.04
C SER A 61 0.77 3.46 -10.72
N CYS A 62 -0.36 3.68 -11.41
CA CYS A 62 -1.00 2.67 -12.25
C CYS A 62 -0.03 2.19 -13.36
N PRO A 63 0.17 0.87 -13.55
CA PRO A 63 0.99 0.33 -14.63
C PRO A 63 0.59 0.78 -16.04
N GLN A 64 -0.70 1.06 -16.26
CA GLN A 64 -1.26 1.42 -17.57
C GLN A 64 -1.31 2.93 -17.81
N CYS A 65 -2.01 3.69 -16.95
CA CYS A 65 -2.20 5.13 -17.17
C CYS A 65 -1.30 6.05 -16.34
N ARG A 66 -0.42 5.49 -15.51
CA ARG A 66 0.52 6.24 -14.65
C ARG A 66 -0.12 7.20 -13.64
N VAL A 67 -1.45 7.19 -13.48
CA VAL A 67 -2.12 7.93 -12.41
C VAL A 67 -1.64 7.41 -11.06
N ARG A 68 -1.18 8.32 -10.19
CA ARG A 68 -0.70 7.99 -8.84
C ARG A 68 -1.83 7.39 -8.03
N SER A 69 -1.51 6.35 -7.26
CA SER A 69 -2.43 5.66 -6.36
C SER A 69 -1.63 5.10 -5.19
N ALA A 70 -1.72 5.74 -4.01
CA ALA A 70 -0.90 5.37 -2.86
C ALA A 70 -1.09 3.92 -2.36
N PHE A 71 -2.30 3.39 -2.53
CA PHE A 71 -2.68 2.04 -2.14
C PHE A 71 -3.51 1.36 -3.24
N TYR A 72 -3.87 0.10 -3.01
CA TYR A 72 -4.87 -0.65 -3.76
C TYR A 72 -5.78 -1.38 -2.77
N VAL A 73 -7.00 -1.71 -3.19
CA VAL A 73 -7.98 -2.43 -2.38
C VAL A 73 -8.16 -3.84 -2.94
N PRO A 74 -7.83 -4.90 -2.17
CA PRO A 74 -8.14 -6.27 -2.57
C PRO A 74 -9.65 -6.47 -2.63
N SER A 75 -10.14 -7.12 -3.68
CA SER A 75 -11.56 -7.45 -3.84
C SER A 75 -11.72 -8.78 -4.58
N LYS A 76 -12.69 -9.61 -4.17
CA LYS A 76 -13.06 -10.81 -4.93
C LYS A 76 -13.72 -10.45 -6.26
N TYR A 77 -14.47 -9.34 -6.31
CA TYR A 77 -15.21 -8.92 -7.50
C TYR A 77 -14.63 -7.63 -8.07
N TRP A 78 -14.66 -7.50 -9.40
CA TRP A 78 -14.42 -6.25 -10.10
C TRP A 78 -15.58 -5.28 -9.85
N VAL A 79 -15.25 -4.05 -9.50
CA VAL A 79 -16.23 -3.00 -9.17
C VAL A 79 -15.81 -1.67 -9.78
N GLU A 80 -16.80 -0.92 -10.25
CA GLU A 80 -16.64 0.41 -10.86
C GLU A 80 -17.69 1.39 -10.31
N GLY A 81 -17.59 2.67 -10.71
CA GLY A 81 -18.57 3.70 -10.36
C GLY A 81 -18.77 3.87 -8.84
N GLN A 82 -20.04 3.94 -8.42
CA GLN A 82 -20.40 4.13 -7.01
C GLN A 82 -19.98 2.95 -6.12
N ALA A 83 -20.09 1.71 -6.61
CA ALA A 83 -19.70 0.53 -5.85
C ALA A 83 -18.20 0.53 -5.51
N LYS A 84 -17.37 0.97 -6.46
CA LYS A 84 -15.93 1.17 -6.23
C LYS A 84 -15.64 2.21 -5.15
N GLN A 85 -16.33 3.34 -5.17
CA GLN A 85 -16.14 4.39 -4.15
C GLN A 85 -16.51 3.87 -2.75
N SER A 86 -17.66 3.21 -2.62
CA SER A 86 -18.08 2.60 -1.35
C SER A 86 -17.08 1.56 -0.83
N LEU A 87 -16.49 0.76 -1.71
CA LEU A 87 -15.44 -0.20 -1.36
C LEU A 87 -14.20 0.52 -0.82
N ILE A 88 -13.72 1.57 -1.50
CA ILE A 88 -12.55 2.35 -1.10
C ILE A 88 -12.79 3.05 0.24
N ASP A 89 -13.97 3.64 0.44
CA ASP A 89 -14.29 4.34 1.69
C ASP A 89 -14.40 3.38 2.87
N SER A 90 -15.02 2.22 2.66
CA SER A 90 -15.10 1.17 3.67
C SER A 90 -13.71 0.65 4.03
N PHE A 91 -12.84 0.49 3.03
CA PHE A 91 -11.44 0.11 3.24
C PHE A 91 -10.70 1.16 4.07
N LYS A 92 -10.71 2.44 3.64
CA LYS A 92 -10.10 3.54 4.41
C LYS A 92 -10.60 3.59 5.85
N LYS A 93 -11.91 3.48 6.07
CA LYS A 93 -12.54 3.49 7.40
C LYS A 93 -12.14 2.29 8.27
N LYS A 94 -11.89 1.12 7.68
CA LYS A 94 -11.40 -0.07 8.40
C LYS A 94 -9.97 0.17 8.89
N PHE A 95 -9.11 0.74 8.06
CA PHE A 95 -7.70 0.97 8.39
C PHE A 95 -7.46 2.21 9.25
N SER A 96 -8.31 3.23 9.15
CA SER A 96 -8.20 4.46 9.97
C SER A 96 -8.42 4.24 11.47
N LYS A 97 -8.87 3.04 11.86
CA LYS A 97 -9.02 2.61 13.26
C LYS A 97 -7.81 1.85 13.79
N LYS A 98 -6.92 1.40 12.90
CA LYS A 98 -5.69 0.68 13.25
C LYS A 98 -4.56 1.69 13.38
N ARG A 99 -3.71 1.54 14.41
CA ARG A 99 -2.57 2.43 14.60
C ARG A 99 -1.51 2.21 13.53
N CYS A 100 -0.78 3.27 13.18
CA CYS A 100 0.33 3.20 12.22
C CYS A 100 1.62 2.80 12.94
N CYS A 101 2.12 1.59 12.67
CA CYS A 101 3.36 1.09 13.28
C CYS A 101 4.58 2.00 13.02
N PHE A 102 4.70 2.58 11.82
CA PHE A 102 5.78 3.52 11.48
C PHE A 102 5.71 4.79 12.33
N TYR A 103 4.53 5.38 12.44
CA TYR A 103 4.34 6.62 13.19
C TYR A 103 4.49 6.37 14.70
N ASP A 104 3.93 5.28 15.21
CA ASP A 104 3.99 4.93 16.63
C ASP A 104 5.43 4.64 17.08
N ARG A 105 6.24 3.99 16.24
CA ARG A 105 7.63 3.62 16.57
C ARG A 105 8.63 4.75 16.32
N CYS A 106 8.49 5.49 15.21
CA CYS A 106 9.51 6.42 14.74
C CYS A 106 9.08 7.90 14.78
N GLY A 107 7.83 8.20 15.13
CA GLY A 107 7.25 9.55 15.01
C GLY A 107 7.12 10.05 13.56
N TYR A 108 7.47 9.22 12.57
CA TYR A 108 7.46 9.55 11.15
C TYR A 108 6.86 8.41 10.32
N CYS A 109 5.99 8.76 9.36
CA CYS A 109 5.36 7.81 8.46
C CYS A 109 5.78 8.08 7.00
N PRO A 110 6.34 7.09 6.28
CA PRO A 110 6.77 7.27 4.89
C PRO A 110 5.60 7.51 3.91
N PHE A 111 4.36 7.27 4.36
CA PHE A 111 3.13 7.54 3.61
C PHE A 111 2.56 8.93 3.89
N LYS A 112 3.06 9.66 4.89
CA LYS A 112 2.66 11.04 5.22
C LYS A 112 1.13 11.18 5.30
N THR A 113 0.54 12.07 4.51
CA THR A 113 -0.91 12.33 4.42
C THR A 113 -1.68 11.26 3.65
N GLU A 114 -1.00 10.36 2.94
CA GLU A 114 -1.60 9.23 2.21
C GLU A 114 -1.67 7.95 3.07
N CYS A 115 -1.25 8.00 4.33
CA CYS A 115 -1.33 6.87 5.25
C CYS A 115 -2.79 6.49 5.53
N LEU A 116 -3.12 5.19 5.43
CA LEU A 116 -4.45 4.68 5.74
C LEU A 116 -4.69 4.46 7.24
N TYR A 117 -3.62 4.41 8.03
CA TYR A 117 -3.62 4.07 9.44
C TYR A 117 -3.67 5.32 10.31
N GLN A 118 -4.15 5.16 11.53
CA GLN A 118 -4.25 6.23 12.50
C GLN A 118 -2.86 6.63 13.01
N HIS A 119 -2.51 7.91 12.88
CA HIS A 119 -1.38 8.52 13.56
C HIS A 119 -1.88 9.07 14.90
N ILE A 120 -1.48 8.46 16.01
CA ILE A 120 -1.90 8.89 17.36
C ILE A 120 -0.74 9.63 18.02
N GLY A 121 -1.03 10.81 18.57
CA GLY A 121 -0.04 11.68 19.21
C GLY A 121 0.41 12.79 18.27
N SER A 122 0.37 14.03 18.75
CA SER A 122 1.15 15.09 18.14
C SER A 122 2.58 14.88 18.59
N PHE A 123 3.41 14.24 17.75
CA PHE A 123 4.83 14.55 17.82
C PHE A 123 4.94 15.97 17.28
N ASN A 124 4.78 16.94 18.19
CA ASN A 124 5.20 18.31 17.97
C ASN A 124 6.68 18.22 17.63
N HIS A 125 6.98 18.13 16.34
CA HIS A 125 8.24 18.46 15.71
C HIS A 125 9.45 18.35 16.67
N VAL A 126 9.90 17.13 16.98
CA VAL A 126 11.29 16.97 17.42
C VAL A 126 12.18 17.08 16.18
N PHE A 127 12.09 18.23 15.54
CA PHE A 127 13.10 18.76 14.65
C PHE A 127 13.79 19.85 15.48
N SER A 128 14.58 19.41 16.47
CA SER A 128 15.44 20.31 17.23
C SER A 128 16.82 19.70 17.54
N TYR A 129 17.23 18.67 16.80
CA TYR A 129 18.60 18.12 16.90
C TYR A 129 19.41 18.23 15.62
N PHE A 130 19.06 19.18 14.76
CA PHE A 130 19.97 19.73 13.76
C PHE A 130 19.80 21.24 13.80
N SER A 131 20.37 21.86 14.85
CA SER A 131 20.73 23.27 14.73
C SER A 131 21.83 23.36 13.68
N GLU A 132 21.67 24.35 12.81
CA GLU A 132 22.55 24.81 11.76
C GLU A 132 24.03 24.74 12.18
N ASP A 133 24.86 24.08 11.36
CA ASP A 133 26.21 24.48 10.97
C ASP A 133 26.92 23.27 10.34
N ASP A 134 26.84 23.16 9.02
CA ASP A 134 28.00 23.05 8.12
C ASP A 134 27.51 22.61 6.73
N ASP A 135 27.87 23.44 5.75
CA ASP A 135 27.74 23.21 4.32
C ASP A 135 28.32 21.83 3.94
N ASP A 136 27.53 20.97 3.28
CA ASP A 136 27.90 20.19 2.09
C ASP A 136 26.88 19.06 1.76
N GLU A 137 26.47 19.04 0.48
CA GLU A 137 26.14 17.91 -0.40
C GLU A 137 25.60 16.58 0.19
N ASP A 138 24.35 16.27 -0.18
CA ASP A 138 23.78 14.92 -0.36
C ASP A 138 23.85 13.87 0.77
N GLY A 139 22.76 13.74 1.53
CA GLY A 139 22.38 12.47 2.13
C GLY A 139 21.75 12.59 3.51
N VAL A 140 20.42 12.39 3.59
CA VAL A 140 19.84 11.94 4.85
C VAL A 140 20.51 10.61 5.21
N ASP A 141 21.24 10.54 6.34
CA ASP A 141 21.96 9.34 6.78
C ASP A 141 20.96 8.24 7.19
N LEU A 142 20.41 7.59 6.17
CA LEU A 142 19.51 6.45 6.28
C LEU A 142 20.21 5.30 7.00
N LEU A 143 21.55 5.19 6.91
CA LEU A 143 22.31 4.14 7.56
C LEU A 143 22.36 4.36 9.08
N GLY A 144 22.56 5.60 9.54
CA GLY A 144 22.42 5.98 10.94
C GLY A 144 21.03 5.70 11.50
N PHE A 145 19.98 5.94 10.70
CA PHE A 145 18.61 5.56 11.05
C PHE A 145 18.41 4.04 11.15
N PHE A 146 18.95 3.28 10.19
CA PHE A 146 18.91 1.82 10.23
C PHE A 146 19.67 1.26 11.45
N LEU A 147 20.83 1.83 11.80
CA LEU A 147 21.63 1.42 12.96
C LEU A 147 20.92 1.68 14.29
N ALA A 148 20.23 2.83 14.42
CA ALA A 148 19.43 3.14 15.61
C ALA A 148 18.27 2.16 15.82
N MET A 149 17.66 1.69 14.73
CA MET A 149 16.59 0.70 14.74
C MET A 149 17.06 -0.70 15.16
N THR A 150 18.32 -1.07 14.88
CA THR A 150 18.88 -2.38 15.25
C THR A 150 19.39 -2.43 16.70
N LEU A 151 19.82 -1.30 17.26
CA LEU A 151 20.41 -1.23 18.61
C LEU A 151 19.38 -1.11 19.75
N LEU A 152 18.18 -0.61 19.46
CA LEU A 152 17.06 -0.54 20.41
C LEU A 152 16.20 -1.82 20.38
N GLY A 153 16.85 -2.98 20.29
CA GLY A 153 16.22 -4.30 20.15
C GLY A 153 15.09 -4.54 21.15
N GLY A 154 13.86 -4.55 20.63
CA GLY A 154 12.74 -5.30 21.17
C GLY A 154 12.46 -6.45 20.21
N GLU A 155 12.62 -7.66 20.72
CA GLU A 155 12.36 -8.93 20.05
C GLU A 155 10.85 -9.03 19.79
N ASP A 156 10.33 -8.53 18.68
CA ASP A 156 8.96 -8.83 18.27
C ASP A 156 8.81 -8.79 16.73
N SER A 157 8.75 -10.01 16.20
CA SER A 157 8.03 -10.46 15.01
C SER A 157 8.37 -9.80 13.67
N ASP A 158 9.04 -10.58 12.81
CA ASP A 158 9.16 -10.37 11.35
C ASP A 158 7.81 -10.42 10.59
N ASP A 159 6.67 -10.23 11.27
CA ASP A 159 5.30 -10.37 10.75
C ASP A 159 4.62 -9.04 10.35
N ASP A 160 5.23 -7.87 10.61
CA ASP A 160 4.63 -6.56 10.26
C ASP A 160 5.07 -6.01 8.90
N MET A 161 5.28 -6.92 7.93
CA MET A 161 5.36 -6.58 6.51
C MET A 161 3.94 -6.63 5.92
N PRO A 162 3.39 -5.54 5.36
CA PRO A 162 2.02 -5.56 4.88
C PRO A 162 1.94 -6.45 3.63
N VAL A 163 1.32 -7.62 3.80
CA VAL A 163 0.39 -8.36 2.91
C VAL A 163 0.54 -9.84 3.25
N TYR A 164 -0.47 -10.48 3.86
CA TYR A 164 -1.13 -11.70 3.34
C TYR A 164 -2.50 -11.96 4.04
N ILE A 165 -3.53 -11.98 3.19
CA ILE A 165 -4.70 -12.89 3.11
C ILE A 165 -5.72 -12.94 4.27
N ALA A 166 -6.99 -12.97 3.84
CA ALA A 166 -8.22 -13.04 4.60
C ALA A 166 -8.42 -14.37 5.34
N GLU A 167 -8.96 -14.29 6.56
CA GLU A 167 -9.97 -15.19 7.10
C GLU A 167 -10.93 -14.34 7.96
N ASP A 168 -12.17 -14.15 7.48
CA ASP A 168 -13.33 -13.80 8.30
C ASP A 168 -14.24 -15.03 8.19
N ASP A 169 -14.39 -15.78 9.29
CA ASP A 169 -15.55 -16.65 9.53
C ASP A 169 -16.74 -15.80 10.01
#